data_AF-A0A3A8I667-F1
#
_entry.id   AF-A0A3A8I667-F1
#
_cell.length_a   1.000
_cell.length_b   1.000
_cell.length_c   1.000
_cell.angle_alpha   90.00
_cell.angle_beta   90.00
_cell.angle_gamma   90.00
#
_symmetry.space_group_name_H-M   'P 1'
#
loop_
_entity.id
_entity.type
_entity.pdbx_description
1 polymer ?
#
loop_
_entity_poly.entity_id
_entity_poly.type
_entity_poly.pdbx_seq_one_letter_code
_entity_poly.pdbx_strand_id
1 'polypeptide(L)'
;MYDTEINDALNEVTTFMGTAVIQGAPPHVNAVKPFIKDALKQVVSQLAGVLKLAGFQSLTGTLLANNFLHRTAMDLYGPCSAAAGLSARREWGAVDNAWNLRPLSFAWSLGRNALGTVKTLSETPADRVWRIIQDLVRAHVDFGASLVSRIMGDRALLQSAFGITGGLADVNVTGSDPHHAGHRVALLRFSCGGRVVYKPSDLTFQLLLMGDPQSYQICRTHYPALLPYTDSLFTTLDADLPAIRIVAFPHARGEYGYMQMVAKTRQIALVDQPTYFRKLGRLITVSAVFGITDLHHENVMATAQGPHLIDAEMGFNYPAGPLDNPIAHAALSQVLRIAPPPHSMVGGVFTTDLYRGQWQASNVSAPYDQTEVNAGFSTAPHGPWVQASAYPNEILAGIREEVDRIVTALNTGRVDAWLNQFQNVAPMARVLLMTTDMCRAHAEGMTQNMNGTLSTEAHAIGQGLFDWLTWYGGQHNAVPGALFEPHHRQHFFTPLRAQGVTYVAATAQGVTVANLTEVRNKLNPLRGTMGRPQLKQRLRTALETTLGCGALL
;
A
#
# COMPACT_ATOMS: atom_id res chain seq x y z
N MET A 1 -7.14 31.51 6.26
CA MET A 1 -8.24 30.82 5.52
C MET A 1 -8.00 29.34 5.71
N TYR A 2 -9.02 28.60 6.10
CA TYR A 2 -8.93 27.21 6.61
C TYR A 2 -8.16 27.04 7.94
N ASP A 3 -8.14 28.07 8.79
CA ASP A 3 -7.46 28.01 10.09
C ASP A 3 -8.18 27.06 11.07
N THR A 4 -9.49 26.87 10.91
CA THR A 4 -10.30 25.90 11.68
C THR A 4 -9.84 24.49 11.37
N GLU A 5 -9.86 24.10 10.10
CA GLU A 5 -9.50 22.77 9.59
C GLU A 5 -8.03 22.41 9.92
N ILE A 6 -7.12 23.39 9.89
CA ILE A 6 -5.74 23.21 10.36
C ILE A 6 -5.69 22.94 11.87
N ASN A 7 -6.44 23.68 12.68
CA ASN A 7 -6.48 23.47 14.13
C ASN A 7 -7.14 22.13 14.49
N ASP A 8 -8.19 21.73 13.78
CA ASP A 8 -8.88 20.46 13.99
C ASP A 8 -7.97 19.29 13.65
N ALA A 9 -7.30 19.30 12.49
CA ALA A 9 -6.28 18.30 12.14
C ALA A 9 -5.15 18.19 13.17
N LEU A 10 -4.67 19.33 13.69
CA LEU A 10 -3.68 19.36 14.78
C LEU A 10 -4.22 18.76 16.08
N ASN A 11 -5.48 19.03 16.44
CA ASN A 11 -6.13 18.49 17.63
C ASN A 11 -6.35 16.98 17.50
N GLU A 12 -6.76 16.49 16.34
CA GLU A 12 -6.92 15.06 16.05
C GLU A 12 -5.58 14.32 16.14
N VAL A 13 -4.53 14.80 15.46
CA VAL A 13 -3.19 14.20 15.58
C VAL A 13 -2.65 14.30 17.00
N THR A 14 -2.93 15.40 17.72
CA THR A 14 -2.56 15.52 19.12
C THR A 14 -3.22 14.45 20.00
N THR A 15 -4.51 14.21 19.77
CA THR A 15 -5.31 13.24 20.52
C THR A 15 -4.87 11.81 20.18
N PHE A 16 -4.70 11.51 18.90
CA PHE A 16 -4.21 10.22 18.40
C PHE A 16 -2.81 9.91 18.94
N MET A 17 -1.86 10.83 18.79
CA MET A 17 -0.51 10.62 19.32
C MET A 17 -0.52 10.53 20.85
N GLY A 18 -1.44 11.22 21.54
CA GLY A 18 -1.63 11.08 22.98
C GLY A 18 -2.02 9.67 23.46
N THR A 19 -2.58 8.82 22.58
CA THR A 19 -2.85 7.40 22.86
C THR A 19 -1.84 6.45 22.21
N ALA A 20 -1.00 6.95 21.30
CA ALA A 20 -0.01 6.16 20.58
C ALA A 20 1.28 5.93 21.38
N VAL A 21 2.03 4.92 20.95
CA VAL A 21 3.31 4.50 21.51
C VAL A 21 4.35 4.41 20.39
N ILE A 22 5.54 4.95 20.64
CA ILE A 22 6.71 4.85 19.75
C ILE A 22 7.83 4.16 20.53
N GLN A 23 8.28 2.98 20.07
CA GLN A 23 9.30 2.18 20.75
C GLN A 23 9.06 1.96 22.27
N GLY A 24 7.80 1.82 22.68
CA GLY A 24 7.44 1.65 24.10
C GLY A 24 7.32 2.95 24.92
N ALA A 25 7.58 4.12 24.32
CA ALA A 25 7.47 5.43 24.96
C ALA A 25 6.32 6.28 24.38
N PRO A 26 5.70 7.17 25.18
CA PRO A 26 4.70 8.12 24.68
C PRO A 26 5.37 9.25 23.86
N PRO A 27 4.74 9.73 22.77
CA PRO A 27 5.28 10.77 21.89
C PRO A 27 5.28 12.18 22.51
N HIS A 28 6.24 13.02 22.08
CA HIS A 28 6.38 14.41 22.53
C HIS A 28 5.47 15.40 21.78
N VAL A 29 4.16 15.27 21.94
CA VAL A 29 3.17 15.96 21.10
C VAL A 29 3.27 17.51 21.11
N ASN A 30 3.48 18.14 22.26
CA ASN A 30 3.37 19.61 22.39
C ASN A 30 4.50 20.40 21.70
N ALA A 31 5.72 19.88 21.68
CA ALA A 31 6.87 20.56 21.05
C ALA A 31 6.79 20.54 19.51
N VAL A 32 6.03 19.60 18.96
CA VAL A 32 5.96 19.31 17.52
C VAL A 32 4.84 20.10 16.82
N LYS A 33 3.77 20.45 17.55
CA LYS A 33 2.61 21.22 17.06
C LYS A 33 2.95 22.45 16.19
N PRO A 34 3.90 23.34 16.54
CA PRO A 34 4.17 24.54 15.75
C PRO A 34 4.69 24.20 14.34
N PHE A 35 5.60 23.23 14.25
CA PHE A 35 6.20 22.78 12.99
C PHE A 35 5.16 22.14 12.06
N ILE A 36 4.30 21.27 12.61
CA ILE A 36 3.18 20.68 11.83
C ILE A 36 2.23 21.81 11.36
N LYS A 37 1.88 22.76 12.24
CA LYS A 37 0.97 23.86 11.91
C LYS A 37 1.46 24.69 10.72
N ASP A 38 2.76 25.01 10.69
CA ASP A 38 3.33 25.82 9.62
C ASP A 38 3.53 25.03 8.31
N ALA A 39 3.74 23.72 8.38
CA ALA A 39 3.69 22.84 7.20
C ALA A 39 2.26 22.69 6.64
N LEU A 40 1.24 22.51 7.49
CA LEU A 40 -0.17 22.45 7.06
C LEU A 40 -0.63 23.74 6.37
N LYS A 41 -0.23 24.92 6.88
CA LYS A 41 -0.51 26.21 6.19
C LYS A 41 0.06 26.24 4.77
N GLN A 42 1.26 25.67 4.56
CA GLN A 42 1.88 25.60 3.24
C GLN A 42 1.10 24.66 2.32
N VAL A 43 0.74 23.46 2.80
CA VAL A 43 -0.10 22.51 2.04
C VAL A 43 -1.42 23.16 1.62
N VAL A 44 -2.16 23.75 2.57
CA VAL A 44 -3.43 24.44 2.31
C VAL A 44 -3.27 25.56 1.28
N SER A 45 -2.27 26.42 1.44
CA SER A 45 -2.05 27.58 0.54
C SER A 45 -1.67 27.14 -0.88
N GLN A 46 -0.74 26.19 -1.01
CA GLN A 46 -0.29 25.69 -2.30
C GLN A 46 -1.39 24.89 -3.01
N LEU A 47 -2.06 23.97 -2.30
CA LEU A 47 -3.15 23.14 -2.85
C LEU A 47 -4.34 24.00 -3.29
N ALA A 48 -4.76 24.99 -2.49
CA ALA A 48 -5.80 25.93 -2.89
C ALA A 48 -5.41 26.74 -4.13
N GLY A 49 -4.13 27.13 -4.25
CA GLY A 49 -3.58 27.78 -5.43
C GLY A 49 -3.64 26.90 -6.69
N VAL A 50 -3.14 25.65 -6.61
CA VAL A 50 -3.14 24.69 -7.71
C VAL A 50 -4.57 24.33 -8.14
N LEU A 51 -5.46 24.03 -7.20
CA LEU A 51 -6.87 23.74 -7.51
C LEU A 51 -7.58 24.95 -8.12
N LYS A 52 -7.25 26.18 -7.71
CA LYS A 52 -7.77 27.40 -8.34
C LYS A 52 -7.29 27.56 -9.78
N LEU A 53 -6.00 27.36 -10.05
CA LEU A 53 -5.45 27.42 -11.41
C LEU A 53 -6.05 26.35 -12.33
N ALA A 54 -6.35 25.16 -11.79
CA ALA A 54 -7.03 24.07 -12.51
C ALA A 54 -8.56 24.25 -12.64
N GLY A 55 -9.16 25.33 -12.10
CA GLY A 55 -10.61 25.56 -12.15
C GLY A 55 -11.44 24.75 -11.14
N PHE A 56 -10.80 24.05 -10.20
CA PHE A 56 -11.42 23.16 -9.20
C PHE A 56 -11.50 23.77 -7.80
N GLN A 57 -11.44 25.10 -7.67
CA GLN A 57 -11.46 25.84 -6.39
C GLN A 57 -12.63 25.49 -5.45
N SER A 58 -13.76 25.03 -5.98
CA SER A 58 -14.93 24.61 -5.17
C SER A 58 -14.71 23.29 -4.41
N LEU A 59 -13.74 22.46 -4.82
CA LEU A 59 -13.44 21.18 -4.19
C LEU A 59 -12.38 21.30 -3.08
N THR A 60 -11.72 22.45 -2.94
CA THR A 60 -10.76 22.71 -1.86
C THR A 60 -11.43 22.49 -0.49
N GLY A 61 -12.64 23.03 -0.27
CA GLY A 61 -13.37 22.80 0.98
C GLY A 61 -13.73 21.34 1.21
N THR A 62 -14.19 20.61 0.18
CA THR A 62 -14.54 19.17 0.27
C THR A 62 -13.35 18.30 0.66
N LEU A 63 -12.15 18.65 0.18
CA LEU A 63 -10.92 17.92 0.48
C LEU A 63 -10.36 18.29 1.86
N LEU A 64 -10.38 19.56 2.25
CA LEU A 64 -9.82 20.05 3.51
C LEU A 64 -10.72 19.82 4.74
N ALA A 65 -12.04 19.79 4.58
CA ALA A 65 -13.01 19.49 5.65
C ALA A 65 -13.07 18.01 6.04
N ASN A 66 -12.14 17.20 5.51
CA ASN A 66 -12.04 15.76 5.69
C ASN A 66 -10.68 15.40 6.31
N ASN A 67 -10.46 14.13 6.62
CA ASN A 67 -9.23 13.63 7.26
C ASN A 67 -7.94 13.76 6.39
N PHE A 68 -7.98 14.46 5.25
CA PHE A 68 -6.80 14.76 4.42
C PHE A 68 -5.73 15.54 5.20
N LEU A 69 -6.12 16.62 5.89
CA LEU A 69 -5.18 17.39 6.72
C LEU A 69 -4.73 16.63 7.95
N HIS A 70 -5.59 15.78 8.52
CA HIS A 70 -5.21 14.86 9.59
C HIS A 70 -4.11 13.88 9.14
N ARG A 71 -4.29 13.23 7.98
CA ARG A 71 -3.28 12.29 7.45
C ARG A 71 -1.98 13.00 7.09
N THR A 72 -2.08 14.20 6.51
CA THR A 72 -0.92 15.09 6.27
C THR A 72 -0.19 15.41 7.58
N ALA A 73 -0.92 15.73 8.65
CA ALA A 73 -0.35 16.04 9.96
C ALA A 73 0.29 14.81 10.64
N MET A 74 -0.26 13.60 10.44
CA MET A 74 0.33 12.34 10.86
C MET A 74 1.67 12.09 10.16
N ASP A 75 1.72 12.26 8.84
CA ASP A 75 2.90 12.02 8.02
C ASP A 75 4.02 13.03 8.33
N LEU A 76 3.64 14.29 8.61
CA LEU A 76 4.55 15.33 9.08
C LEU A 76 5.06 15.11 10.52
N TYR A 77 4.42 14.29 11.35
CA TYR A 77 4.75 14.17 12.78
C TYR A 77 6.23 13.81 13.00
N GLY A 78 6.75 12.80 12.30
CA GLY A 78 8.14 12.36 12.46
C GLY A 78 9.16 13.47 12.11
N PRO A 79 9.16 13.99 10.88
CA PRO A 79 10.03 15.09 10.47
C PRO A 79 9.86 16.37 11.30
N CYS A 80 8.64 16.72 11.72
CA CYS A 80 8.43 17.84 12.63
C CYS A 80 8.94 17.56 14.05
N SER A 81 8.93 16.30 14.51
CA SER A 81 9.57 15.89 15.76
C SER A 81 11.09 15.99 15.68
N ALA A 82 11.67 15.72 14.51
CA ALA A 82 13.08 15.96 14.25
C ALA A 82 13.43 17.46 14.32
N ALA A 83 12.62 18.32 13.67
CA ALA A 83 12.80 19.77 13.71
C ALA A 83 12.68 20.33 15.14
N ALA A 84 11.71 19.86 15.93
CA ALA A 84 11.57 20.23 17.34
C ALA A 84 12.80 19.85 18.18
N GLY A 85 13.36 18.64 17.97
CA GLY A 85 14.58 18.18 18.64
C GLY A 85 15.81 19.03 18.30
N LEU A 86 16.03 19.33 17.02
CA LEU A 86 17.11 20.21 16.55
C LEU A 86 16.98 21.62 17.14
N SER A 87 15.77 22.20 17.09
CA SER A 87 15.46 23.51 17.66
C SER A 87 15.73 23.57 19.16
N ALA A 88 15.39 22.51 19.91
CA ALA A 88 15.67 22.43 21.35
C ALA A 88 17.18 22.39 21.66
N ARG A 89 17.98 21.70 20.83
CA ARG A 89 19.44 21.68 20.94
C ARG A 89 20.14 22.93 20.38
N ARG A 90 19.39 23.87 19.80
CA ARG A 90 19.89 25.06 19.08
C ARG A 90 20.75 24.72 17.85
N GLU A 91 20.48 23.57 17.23
CA GLU A 91 21.14 23.08 16.01
C GLU A 91 20.39 23.64 14.78
N TRP A 92 20.67 24.89 14.43
CA TRP A 92 19.98 25.62 13.35
C TRP A 92 20.69 25.48 12.00
N GLY A 93 19.95 25.13 10.95
CA GLY A 93 20.44 25.08 9.57
C GLY A 93 20.65 26.46 8.95
N ALA A 94 21.16 26.50 7.71
CA ALA A 94 21.24 27.76 6.96
C ALA A 94 19.83 28.32 6.67
N VAL A 95 18.87 27.42 6.46
CA VAL A 95 17.47 27.74 6.16
C VAL A 95 16.75 28.30 7.40
N ASP A 96 16.89 27.69 8.58
CA ASP A 96 16.27 28.17 9.83
C ASP A 96 16.60 29.63 10.17
N ASN A 97 17.83 30.04 9.87
CA ASN A 97 18.30 31.41 10.11
C ASN A 97 17.64 32.43 9.17
N ALA A 98 17.26 32.02 7.96
CA ALA A 98 16.52 32.84 7.01
C ALA A 98 15.04 33.01 7.41
N TRP A 99 14.37 31.91 7.81
CA TRP A 99 12.95 31.93 8.18
C TRP A 99 12.65 32.70 9.49
N ASN A 100 13.60 32.77 10.41
CA ASN A 100 13.43 33.41 11.72
C ASN A 100 13.86 34.89 11.81
N LEU A 101 14.07 35.57 10.67
CA LEU A 101 14.47 37.00 10.61
C LEU A 101 15.66 37.35 11.53
N ARG A 102 16.70 36.50 11.59
CA ARG A 102 17.94 36.75 12.35
C ARG A 102 19.05 37.24 11.41
N PRO A 103 19.27 38.56 11.24
CA PRO A 103 20.02 39.06 10.10
C PRO A 103 21.51 38.68 10.16
N LEU A 104 22.09 38.63 11.36
CA LEU A 104 23.51 38.36 11.57
C LEU A 104 23.90 36.89 11.28
N SER A 105 23.03 35.92 11.57
CA SER A 105 23.33 34.51 11.30
C SER A 105 23.02 34.09 9.86
N PHE A 106 22.04 34.72 9.21
CA PHE A 106 21.85 34.62 7.75
C PHE A 106 23.01 35.26 6.96
N ALA A 107 23.50 36.43 7.42
CA ALA A 107 24.72 37.03 6.89
C ALA A 107 25.96 36.13 7.11
N TRP A 108 26.02 35.37 8.21
CA TRP A 108 27.10 34.40 8.47
C TRP A 108 27.03 33.15 7.57
N SER A 109 25.83 32.70 7.16
CA SER A 109 25.71 31.65 6.13
C SER A 109 26.06 32.16 4.73
N LEU A 110 25.67 33.39 4.37
CA LEU A 110 26.02 34.00 3.08
C LEU A 110 27.50 34.39 2.98
N GLY A 111 28.11 34.88 4.07
CA GLY A 111 29.53 35.26 4.11
C GLY A 111 30.48 34.08 3.81
N ARG A 112 30.07 32.84 4.10
CA ARG A 112 30.81 31.64 3.72
C ARG A 112 30.84 31.37 2.21
N ASN A 113 29.83 31.81 1.46
CA ASN A 113 29.83 31.71 -0.01
C ASN A 113 30.72 32.78 -0.67
N ALA A 114 30.88 33.95 -0.05
CA ALA A 114 31.66 35.06 -0.62
C ALA A 114 33.19 34.90 -0.43
N LEU A 115 33.64 34.15 0.59
CA LEU A 115 35.07 34.03 0.97
C LEU A 115 35.79 32.79 0.41
N GLY A 116 35.18 32.05 -0.52
CA GLY A 116 35.86 31.14 -1.46
C GLY A 116 36.66 29.95 -0.87
N THR A 117 36.51 29.64 0.43
CA THR A 117 37.44 28.75 1.16
C THR A 117 36.86 27.40 1.60
N VAL A 118 35.61 27.08 1.24
CA VAL A 118 35.01 25.74 1.48
C VAL A 118 34.49 25.18 0.15
N LYS A 119 35.22 24.23 -0.45
CA LYS A 119 34.83 23.56 -1.70
C LYS A 119 33.78 22.46 -1.54
N THR A 120 33.42 22.09 -0.31
CA THR A 120 32.38 21.11 0.01
C THR A 120 31.69 21.51 1.31
N LEU A 121 30.52 22.15 1.22
CA LEU A 121 29.63 22.24 2.38
C LEU A 121 28.90 20.90 2.49
N SER A 122 29.29 20.09 3.48
CA SER A 122 28.51 18.92 3.86
C SER A 122 27.14 19.37 4.38
N GLU A 123 26.10 18.74 3.85
CA GLU A 123 24.72 19.02 4.17
C GLU A 123 24.41 18.70 5.65
N THR A 124 23.86 19.67 6.39
CA THR A 124 23.59 19.48 7.82
C THR A 124 22.33 18.65 8.09
N PRO A 125 22.20 18.00 9.27
CA PRO A 125 20.96 17.32 9.66
C PRO A 125 19.72 18.22 9.65
N ALA A 126 19.87 19.52 9.94
CA ALA A 126 18.77 20.48 9.87
C ALA A 126 18.31 20.75 8.43
N ASP A 127 19.26 20.86 7.48
CA ASP A 127 18.92 21.02 6.07
C ASP A 127 18.25 19.75 5.50
N ARG A 128 18.65 18.54 5.96
CA ARG A 128 17.98 17.26 5.66
C ARG A 128 16.53 17.25 6.16
N VAL A 129 16.31 17.53 7.44
CA VAL A 129 14.99 17.55 8.08
C VAL A 129 14.05 18.53 7.41
N TRP A 130 14.52 19.77 7.16
CA TRP A 130 13.67 20.78 6.51
C TRP A 130 13.31 20.38 5.08
N ARG A 131 14.23 19.76 4.32
CA ARG A 131 13.90 19.26 2.99
C ARG A 131 12.83 18.16 3.05
N ILE A 132 12.93 17.21 3.96
CA ILE A 132 11.91 16.16 4.12
C ILE A 132 10.52 16.76 4.42
N ILE A 133 10.43 17.76 5.31
CA ILE A 133 9.16 18.48 5.55
C ILE A 133 8.65 19.13 4.25
N GLN A 134 9.51 19.81 3.49
CA GLN A 134 9.14 20.47 2.24
C GLN A 134 8.77 19.49 1.11
N ASP A 135 9.40 18.32 1.07
CA ASP A 135 9.11 17.26 0.11
C ASP A 135 7.75 16.61 0.45
N LEU A 136 7.45 16.39 1.75
CA LEU A 136 6.11 15.96 2.19
C LEU A 136 5.02 17.01 1.92
N VAL A 137 5.32 18.30 2.11
CA VAL A 137 4.38 19.39 1.76
C VAL A 137 4.04 19.33 0.27
N ARG A 138 5.04 19.20 -0.61
CA ARG A 138 4.82 19.04 -2.07
C ARG A 138 4.04 17.76 -2.38
N ALA A 139 4.43 16.62 -1.80
CA ALA A 139 3.75 15.35 -1.97
C ALA A 139 2.25 15.41 -1.67
N HIS A 140 1.84 16.02 -0.56
CA HIS A 140 0.41 16.15 -0.22
C HIS A 140 -0.32 17.12 -1.18
N VAL A 141 0.33 18.21 -1.60
CA VAL A 141 -0.23 19.12 -2.61
C VAL A 141 -0.45 18.39 -3.94
N ASP A 142 0.54 17.65 -4.41
CA ASP A 142 0.49 16.89 -5.66
C ASP A 142 -0.53 15.74 -5.59
N PHE A 143 -0.64 15.05 -4.44
CA PHE A 143 -1.68 14.05 -4.19
C PHE A 143 -3.08 14.65 -4.26
N GLY A 144 -3.33 15.74 -3.52
CA GLY A 144 -4.64 16.41 -3.50
C GLY A 144 -5.05 16.93 -4.87
N ALA A 145 -4.12 17.56 -5.58
CA ALA A 145 -4.35 18.06 -6.94
C ALA A 145 -4.58 16.92 -7.94
N SER A 146 -3.77 15.86 -7.89
CA SER A 146 -3.90 14.68 -8.76
C SER A 146 -5.22 13.95 -8.52
N LEU A 147 -5.59 13.74 -7.26
CA LEU A 147 -6.84 13.08 -6.87
C LEU A 147 -8.05 13.82 -7.43
N VAL A 148 -8.14 15.13 -7.19
CA VAL A 148 -9.24 15.96 -7.70
C VAL A 148 -9.26 15.96 -9.24
N SER A 149 -8.12 16.18 -9.89
CA SER A 149 -8.00 16.20 -11.35
C SER A 149 -8.48 14.89 -11.98
N ARG A 150 -8.04 13.73 -11.45
CA ARG A 150 -8.44 12.39 -11.91
C ARG A 150 -9.94 12.16 -11.75
N ILE A 151 -10.51 12.38 -10.55
CA ILE A 151 -11.96 12.21 -10.31
C ILE A 151 -12.81 13.13 -11.22
N MET A 152 -12.34 14.35 -11.50
CA MET A 152 -13.05 15.27 -12.39
C MET A 152 -12.96 14.87 -13.86
N GLY A 153 -11.81 14.37 -14.31
CA GLY A 153 -11.64 13.81 -15.66
C GLY A 153 -12.42 12.51 -15.88
N ASP A 154 -12.54 11.67 -14.85
CA ASP A 154 -13.14 10.33 -14.94
C ASP A 154 -14.65 10.27 -14.68
N ARG A 155 -15.36 11.40 -14.60
CA ARG A 155 -16.81 11.43 -14.33
C ARG A 155 -17.62 10.47 -15.22
N ALA A 156 -17.38 10.46 -16.53
CA ALA A 156 -18.08 9.59 -17.47
C ALA A 156 -17.75 8.10 -17.27
N LEU A 157 -16.52 7.79 -16.83
CA LEU A 157 -16.08 6.43 -16.51
C LEU A 157 -16.67 5.97 -15.17
N LEU A 158 -16.66 6.81 -14.14
CA LEU A 158 -17.30 6.54 -12.85
C LEU A 158 -18.81 6.30 -13.02
N GLN A 159 -19.46 7.03 -13.94
CA GLN A 159 -20.84 6.79 -14.33
C GLN A 159 -21.03 5.42 -15.01
N SER A 160 -20.22 5.10 -16.02
CA SER A 160 -20.37 3.85 -16.79
C SER A 160 -19.96 2.59 -16.01
N ALA A 161 -18.98 2.71 -15.12
CA ALA A 161 -18.40 1.59 -14.38
C ALA A 161 -19.09 1.30 -13.03
N PHE A 162 -19.58 2.35 -12.35
CA PHE A 162 -20.09 2.28 -10.97
C PHE A 162 -21.46 2.97 -10.78
N GLY A 163 -22.07 3.51 -11.84
CA GLY A 163 -23.38 4.18 -11.76
C GLY A 163 -23.35 5.56 -11.09
N ILE A 164 -22.19 6.19 -10.95
CA ILE A 164 -22.04 7.49 -10.27
C ILE A 164 -22.56 8.63 -11.16
N THR A 165 -23.62 9.31 -10.71
CA THR A 165 -24.25 10.44 -11.43
C THR A 165 -24.10 11.78 -10.72
N GLY A 166 -23.66 11.80 -9.46
CA GLY A 166 -23.48 13.00 -8.66
C GLY A 166 -22.04 13.51 -8.60
N GLY A 167 -21.86 14.77 -8.17
CA GLY A 167 -20.54 15.31 -7.83
C GLY A 167 -19.93 14.68 -6.58
N LEU A 168 -18.60 14.75 -6.47
CA LEU A 168 -17.83 14.33 -5.29
C LEU A 168 -18.32 15.10 -4.05
N ALA A 169 -18.70 14.37 -3.00
CA ALA A 169 -19.25 14.92 -1.76
C ALA A 169 -18.36 14.65 -0.54
N ASP A 170 -17.41 13.71 -0.63
CA ASP A 170 -16.52 13.31 0.46
C ASP A 170 -15.27 12.61 -0.06
N VAL A 171 -14.17 12.79 0.66
CA VAL A 171 -12.91 12.05 0.45
C VAL A 171 -12.38 11.62 1.81
N ASN A 172 -12.34 10.33 2.08
CA ASN A 172 -11.63 9.80 3.24
C ASN A 172 -10.30 9.19 2.79
N VAL A 173 -9.18 9.80 3.17
CA VAL A 173 -7.84 9.26 2.90
C VAL A 173 -7.56 8.17 3.92
N THR A 174 -7.23 6.96 3.46
CA THR A 174 -7.08 5.81 4.35
C THR A 174 -5.73 5.78 5.07
N GLY A 175 -5.62 4.84 6.02
CA GLY A 175 -4.35 4.46 6.65
C GLY A 175 -3.38 3.71 5.74
N SER A 176 -3.76 3.35 4.49
CA SER A 176 -2.93 2.55 3.58
C SER A 176 -1.55 3.14 3.41
N ASP A 177 -0.56 2.31 3.08
CA ASP A 177 0.77 2.80 2.77
C ASP A 177 0.79 3.79 1.59
N PRO A 178 1.80 4.70 1.54
CA PRO A 178 1.88 5.69 0.49
C PRO A 178 2.55 5.13 -0.78
N HIS A 179 1.85 5.28 -1.90
CA HIS A 179 2.35 5.09 -3.26
C HIS A 179 2.89 6.42 -3.82
N HIS A 180 3.67 6.38 -4.90
CA HIS A 180 4.17 7.54 -5.68
C HIS A 180 4.44 8.81 -4.85
N ALA A 181 5.48 8.77 -4.01
CA ALA A 181 5.93 9.89 -3.20
C ALA A 181 4.91 10.47 -2.19
N GLY A 182 3.82 9.78 -1.84
CA GLY A 182 2.90 10.19 -0.76
C GLY A 182 1.40 10.06 -1.06
N HIS A 183 1.04 9.60 -2.25
CA HIS A 183 -0.34 9.34 -2.64
C HIS A 183 -0.89 8.11 -1.89
N ARG A 184 -2.12 8.18 -1.36
CA ARG A 184 -2.73 7.06 -0.61
C ARG A 184 -4.06 6.60 -1.20
N VAL A 185 -4.52 5.41 -0.83
CA VAL A 185 -5.86 4.93 -1.14
C VAL A 185 -6.89 5.86 -0.50
N ALA A 186 -7.93 6.23 -1.25
CA ALA A 186 -8.97 7.16 -0.83
C ALA A 186 -10.37 6.60 -1.08
N LEU A 187 -11.23 6.64 -0.07
CA LEU A 187 -12.63 6.25 -0.16
C LEU A 187 -13.44 7.48 -0.58
N LEU A 188 -14.09 7.39 -1.74
CA LEU A 188 -14.84 8.49 -2.33
C LEU A 188 -16.34 8.28 -2.10
N ARG A 189 -17.05 9.33 -1.66
CA ARG A 189 -18.52 9.36 -1.60
C ARG A 189 -19.04 10.45 -2.53
N PHE A 190 -20.07 10.13 -3.29
CA PHE A 190 -20.71 11.06 -4.22
C PHE A 190 -22.08 11.49 -3.69
N SER A 191 -22.54 12.65 -4.14
CA SER A 191 -23.85 13.24 -3.76
C SER A 191 -25.06 12.37 -4.14
N CYS A 192 -24.90 11.45 -5.09
CA CYS A 192 -25.89 10.41 -5.42
C CYS A 192 -25.88 9.21 -4.44
N GLY A 193 -25.12 9.27 -3.35
CA GLY A 193 -24.95 8.18 -2.37
C GLY A 193 -23.94 7.09 -2.76
N GLY A 194 -23.56 7.03 -4.05
CA GLY A 194 -22.58 6.08 -4.58
C GLY A 194 -21.19 6.23 -3.97
N ARG A 195 -20.43 5.12 -3.94
CA ARG A 195 -19.11 5.04 -3.31
C ARG A 195 -18.13 4.23 -4.15
N VAL A 196 -16.88 4.68 -4.20
CA VAL A 196 -15.79 4.07 -4.99
C VAL A 196 -14.50 4.21 -4.20
N VAL A 197 -13.63 3.21 -4.25
CA VAL A 197 -12.25 3.29 -3.74
C VAL A 197 -11.36 3.77 -4.88
N TYR A 198 -10.67 4.89 -4.70
CA TYR A 198 -9.57 5.30 -5.56
C TYR A 198 -8.26 4.74 -5.02
N LYS A 199 -7.48 4.07 -5.87
CA LYS A 199 -6.13 3.60 -5.54
C LYS A 199 -5.12 4.26 -6.47
N PRO A 200 -4.08 4.95 -5.96
CA PRO A 200 -3.03 5.56 -6.78
C PRO A 200 -1.92 4.54 -7.11
N SER A 201 -2.28 3.40 -7.70
CA SER A 201 -1.35 2.34 -8.10
C SER A 201 -1.89 1.56 -9.32
N ASP A 202 -1.05 0.74 -9.97
CA ASP A 202 -1.49 -0.13 -11.07
C ASP A 202 -2.41 -1.25 -10.59
N LEU A 203 -3.72 -1.14 -10.88
CA LEU A 203 -4.71 -2.16 -10.54
C LEU A 203 -4.79 -3.31 -11.55
N THR A 204 -3.89 -3.38 -12.54
CA THR A 204 -3.91 -4.44 -13.54
C THR A 204 -3.80 -5.82 -12.90
N PHE A 205 -2.95 -6.02 -11.88
CA PHE A 205 -2.82 -7.32 -11.22
C PHE A 205 -4.16 -7.75 -10.60
N GLN A 206 -4.80 -6.82 -9.89
CA GLN A 206 -6.05 -7.03 -9.18
C GLN A 206 -7.21 -7.26 -10.16
N LEU A 207 -7.24 -6.54 -11.30
CA LEU A 207 -8.16 -6.80 -12.41
C LEU A 207 -8.01 -8.24 -12.94
N LEU A 208 -6.78 -8.67 -13.24
CA LEU A 208 -6.52 -9.99 -13.80
C LEU A 208 -6.71 -11.13 -12.77
N LEU A 209 -6.55 -10.85 -11.48
CA LEU A 209 -6.74 -11.81 -10.38
C LEU A 209 -8.22 -11.98 -10.01
N MET A 210 -8.91 -10.87 -9.76
CA MET A 210 -10.22 -10.85 -9.08
C MET A 210 -11.21 -9.82 -9.68
N GLY A 211 -10.94 -9.25 -10.85
CA GLY A 211 -11.89 -8.39 -11.56
C GLY A 211 -13.16 -9.15 -11.99
N ASP A 212 -14.31 -8.50 -11.87
CA ASP A 212 -15.57 -9.06 -12.38
C ASP A 212 -15.67 -8.99 -13.93
N PRO A 213 -16.58 -9.74 -14.59
CA PRO A 213 -16.64 -9.77 -16.05
C PRO A 213 -16.95 -8.41 -16.72
N GLN A 214 -17.61 -7.48 -16.02
CA GLN A 214 -17.87 -6.14 -16.57
C GLN A 214 -16.64 -5.23 -16.44
N SER A 215 -15.76 -5.45 -15.46
CA SER A 215 -14.44 -4.79 -15.35
C SER A 215 -13.66 -4.93 -16.66
N TYR A 216 -13.68 -6.11 -17.25
CA TYR A 216 -13.03 -6.40 -18.54
C TYR A 216 -13.69 -5.63 -19.70
N GLN A 217 -15.03 -5.57 -19.72
CA GLN A 217 -15.78 -4.84 -20.74
C GLN A 217 -15.52 -3.32 -20.72
N ILE A 218 -15.22 -2.78 -19.54
CA ILE A 218 -14.84 -1.38 -19.33
C ILE A 218 -13.36 -1.19 -19.71
N CYS A 219 -12.46 -1.94 -19.08
CA CYS A 219 -11.01 -1.81 -19.22
C CYS A 219 -10.50 -2.06 -20.64
N ARG A 220 -11.13 -2.92 -21.45
CA ARG A 220 -10.73 -3.17 -22.85
C ARG A 220 -10.67 -1.92 -23.74
N THR A 221 -11.41 -0.87 -23.39
CA THR A 221 -11.36 0.44 -24.08
C THR A 221 -9.98 1.11 -23.94
N HIS A 222 -9.29 0.83 -22.84
CA HIS A 222 -7.97 1.36 -22.52
C HIS A 222 -6.86 0.30 -22.61
N TYR A 223 -7.23 -0.99 -22.58
CA TYR A 223 -6.37 -2.13 -22.83
C TYR A 223 -6.97 -3.05 -23.92
N PRO A 224 -6.86 -2.71 -25.22
CA PRO A 224 -7.39 -3.55 -26.29
C PRO A 224 -6.85 -4.99 -26.29
N ALA A 225 -5.64 -5.20 -25.75
CA ALA A 225 -5.01 -6.51 -25.55
C ALA A 225 -5.69 -7.42 -24.52
N LEU A 226 -6.71 -6.91 -23.78
CA LEU A 226 -7.62 -7.75 -23.00
C LEU A 226 -8.55 -8.58 -23.90
N LEU A 227 -8.76 -8.23 -25.18
CA LEU A 227 -9.51 -9.09 -26.10
C LEU A 227 -8.65 -10.30 -26.50
N PRO A 228 -9.21 -11.53 -26.56
CA PRO A 228 -10.62 -11.90 -26.41
C PRO A 228 -11.03 -12.31 -24.98
N TYR A 229 -10.18 -12.10 -23.97
CA TYR A 229 -10.41 -12.53 -22.59
C TYR A 229 -11.56 -11.74 -21.92
N THR A 230 -12.29 -12.42 -21.04
CA THR A 230 -13.50 -11.91 -20.36
C THR A 230 -13.49 -12.05 -18.84
N ASP A 231 -12.58 -12.86 -18.29
CA ASP A 231 -12.66 -13.38 -16.93
C ASP A 231 -11.32 -13.26 -16.19
N SER A 232 -11.39 -12.95 -14.89
CA SER A 232 -10.24 -12.97 -13.98
C SER A 232 -9.85 -14.39 -13.58
N LEU A 233 -8.75 -14.55 -12.83
CA LEU A 233 -8.38 -15.86 -12.28
C LEU A 233 -9.52 -16.43 -11.44
N PHE A 234 -10.10 -15.64 -10.55
CA PHE A 234 -11.19 -16.07 -9.67
C PHE A 234 -12.34 -16.64 -10.50
N THR A 235 -12.88 -15.89 -11.46
CA THR A 235 -13.96 -16.35 -12.34
C THR A 235 -13.54 -17.52 -13.24
N THR A 236 -12.26 -17.60 -13.64
CA THR A 236 -11.70 -18.72 -14.40
C THR A 236 -11.66 -20.03 -13.58
N LEU A 237 -11.40 -19.95 -12.27
CA LEU A 237 -11.31 -21.12 -11.39
C LEU A 237 -12.68 -21.51 -10.81
N ASP A 238 -13.36 -20.55 -10.19
CA ASP A 238 -14.61 -20.71 -9.47
C ASP A 238 -15.47 -19.43 -9.53
N ALA A 239 -16.63 -19.52 -10.20
CA ALA A 239 -17.59 -18.41 -10.26
C ALA A 239 -18.18 -18.02 -8.89
N ASP A 240 -18.05 -18.84 -7.85
CA ASP A 240 -18.47 -18.49 -6.48
C ASP A 240 -17.43 -17.65 -5.73
N LEU A 241 -16.18 -17.54 -6.20
CA LEU A 241 -15.16 -16.72 -5.55
C LEU A 241 -15.52 -15.23 -5.70
N PRO A 242 -15.48 -14.41 -4.63
CA PRO A 242 -15.93 -13.03 -4.71
C PRO A 242 -15.02 -12.15 -5.59
N ALA A 243 -15.49 -11.83 -6.79
CA ALA A 243 -14.88 -10.86 -7.71
C ALA A 243 -15.36 -9.43 -7.43
N ILE A 244 -14.55 -8.43 -7.79
CA ILE A 244 -14.80 -7.00 -7.53
C ILE A 244 -14.83 -6.23 -8.85
N ARG A 245 -15.68 -5.20 -8.96
CA ARG A 245 -15.57 -4.22 -10.05
C ARG A 245 -14.28 -3.43 -9.94
N ILE A 246 -13.37 -3.60 -10.89
CA ILE A 246 -12.06 -2.94 -10.95
C ILE A 246 -11.92 -2.20 -12.29
N VAL A 247 -11.46 -0.95 -12.22
CA VAL A 247 -11.11 -0.14 -13.39
C VAL A 247 -9.64 0.25 -13.27
N ALA A 248 -8.79 -0.46 -14.01
CA ALA A 248 -7.36 -0.18 -14.10
C ALA A 248 -7.07 0.77 -15.28
N PHE A 249 -6.05 1.62 -15.17
CA PHE A 249 -5.63 2.54 -16.24
C PHE A 249 -4.26 2.21 -16.82
N PRO A 250 -4.08 2.31 -18.15
CA PRO A 250 -2.79 2.15 -18.78
C PRO A 250 -1.86 3.30 -18.40
N HIS A 251 -0.57 2.99 -18.32
CA HIS A 251 0.47 3.84 -17.72
C HIS A 251 0.60 5.23 -18.38
N ALA A 252 0.21 5.38 -19.64
CA ALA A 252 0.17 6.66 -20.33
C ALA A 252 -0.76 7.71 -19.68
N ARG A 253 -1.70 7.29 -18.83
CA ARG A 253 -2.54 8.18 -18.01
C ARG A 253 -2.01 8.39 -16.58
N GLY A 254 -0.92 7.73 -16.22
CA GLY A 254 -0.43 7.55 -14.86
C GLY A 254 -1.03 6.31 -14.19
N GLU A 255 -0.29 5.74 -13.25
CA GLU A 255 -0.71 4.58 -12.45
C GLU A 255 -1.76 4.99 -11.40
N TYR A 256 -2.97 4.50 -11.59
CA TYR A 256 -4.09 4.50 -10.64
C TYR A 256 -5.20 3.59 -11.14
N GLY A 257 -6.25 3.47 -10.33
CA GLY A 257 -7.52 2.91 -10.73
C GLY A 257 -8.62 3.15 -9.71
N TYR A 258 -9.77 2.56 -10.01
CA TYR A 258 -10.95 2.59 -9.16
C TYR A 258 -11.42 1.17 -8.85
N MET A 259 -11.80 0.91 -7.60
CA MET A 259 -12.42 -0.34 -7.17
C MET A 259 -13.79 -0.07 -6.56
N GLN A 260 -14.70 -1.04 -6.68
CA GLN A 260 -15.97 -1.02 -5.95
C GLN A 260 -15.72 -0.98 -4.45
N MET A 261 -16.47 -0.12 -3.75
CA MET A 261 -16.48 -0.08 -2.29
C MET A 261 -17.18 -1.34 -1.76
N VAL A 262 -16.40 -2.32 -1.28
CA VAL A 262 -16.93 -3.52 -0.62
C VAL A 262 -17.37 -3.15 0.80
N ALA A 263 -18.63 -3.42 1.16
CA ALA A 263 -19.17 -3.11 2.48
C ALA A 263 -18.92 -4.25 3.48
N LYS A 264 -18.25 -3.97 4.60
CA LYS A 264 -18.03 -4.93 5.68
C LYS A 264 -19.34 -5.41 6.30
N THR A 265 -19.53 -6.72 6.33
CA THR A 265 -20.58 -7.38 7.12
C THR A 265 -20.05 -7.64 8.52
N ARG A 266 -20.52 -6.88 9.52
CA ARG A 266 -20.10 -7.05 10.92
C ARG A 266 -20.59 -8.33 11.59
N GLN A 267 -21.66 -8.94 11.07
CA GLN A 267 -22.27 -10.17 11.58
C GLN A 267 -22.78 -11.02 10.42
N ILE A 268 -22.39 -12.29 10.35
CA ILE A 268 -22.93 -13.27 9.40
C ILE A 268 -23.88 -14.18 10.17
N ALA A 269 -25.09 -14.41 9.65
CA ALA A 269 -26.08 -15.25 10.31
C ALA A 269 -25.56 -16.69 10.44
N LEU A 270 -25.88 -17.38 11.54
CA LEU A 270 -25.27 -18.68 11.89
C LEU A 270 -25.38 -19.74 10.78
N VAL A 271 -26.47 -19.71 10.00
CA VAL A 271 -26.72 -20.59 8.85
C VAL A 271 -25.76 -20.33 7.67
N ASP A 272 -25.25 -19.11 7.52
CA ASP A 272 -24.38 -18.69 6.41
C ASP A 272 -22.88 -18.79 6.76
N GLN A 273 -22.54 -18.91 8.05
CA GLN A 273 -21.13 -19.01 8.51
C GLN A 273 -20.39 -20.21 7.89
N PRO A 274 -20.97 -21.44 7.78
CA PRO A 274 -20.35 -22.54 7.04
C PRO A 274 -19.94 -22.17 5.62
N THR A 275 -20.83 -21.49 4.88
CA THR A 275 -20.59 -21.04 3.49
C THR A 275 -19.44 -20.03 3.41
N TYR A 276 -19.36 -19.09 4.35
CA TYR A 276 -18.25 -18.14 4.45
C TYR A 276 -16.91 -18.86 4.63
N PHE A 277 -16.83 -19.77 5.61
CA PHE A 277 -15.59 -20.50 5.91
C PHE A 277 -15.21 -21.51 4.81
N ARG A 278 -16.18 -22.09 4.12
CA ARG A 278 -15.94 -22.90 2.92
C ARG A 278 -15.31 -22.07 1.80
N LYS A 279 -15.82 -20.87 1.52
CA LYS A 279 -15.19 -19.95 0.56
C LYS A 279 -13.80 -19.47 0.99
N LEU A 280 -13.56 -19.30 2.30
CA LEU A 280 -12.22 -19.02 2.83
C LEU A 280 -11.25 -20.19 2.55
N GLY A 281 -11.72 -21.44 2.64
CA GLY A 281 -10.96 -22.62 2.20
C GLY A 281 -10.59 -22.62 0.72
N ARG A 282 -11.50 -22.15 -0.15
CA ARG A 282 -11.21 -21.96 -1.57
C ARG A 282 -10.13 -20.89 -1.77
N LEU A 283 -10.32 -19.71 -1.15
CA LEU A 283 -9.36 -18.61 -1.19
C LEU A 283 -7.94 -19.02 -0.73
N ILE A 284 -7.81 -19.75 0.38
CA ILE A 284 -6.53 -20.33 0.86
C ILE A 284 -5.83 -21.14 -0.25
N THR A 285 -6.59 -21.91 -1.02
CA THR A 285 -6.03 -22.75 -2.09
C THR A 285 -5.53 -21.91 -3.25
N VAL A 286 -6.32 -20.91 -3.69
CA VAL A 286 -5.89 -19.98 -4.76
C VAL A 286 -4.61 -19.25 -4.33
N SER A 287 -4.57 -18.71 -3.12
CA SER A 287 -3.39 -18.01 -2.60
C SER A 287 -2.15 -18.90 -2.54
N ALA A 288 -2.30 -20.14 -2.07
CA ALA A 288 -1.19 -21.09 -2.00
C ALA A 288 -0.67 -21.56 -3.37
N VAL A 289 -1.54 -21.69 -4.37
CA VAL A 289 -1.18 -22.17 -5.72
C VAL A 289 -0.59 -21.05 -6.60
N PHE A 290 -1.10 -19.84 -6.46
CA PHE A 290 -0.68 -18.69 -7.27
C PHE A 290 0.27 -17.74 -6.52
N GLY A 291 0.74 -18.13 -5.33
CA GLY A 291 1.71 -17.36 -4.54
C GLY A 291 1.18 -15.99 -4.14
N ILE A 292 -0.11 -15.90 -3.81
CA ILE A 292 -0.72 -14.64 -3.36
C ILE A 292 -0.37 -14.46 -1.88
N THR A 293 0.34 -13.38 -1.59
CA THR A 293 0.81 -13.04 -0.24
C THR A 293 0.18 -11.75 0.26
N ASP A 294 0.53 -11.35 1.47
CA ASP A 294 0.03 -10.11 2.08
C ASP A 294 -1.49 -10.09 2.33
N LEU A 295 -2.10 -11.27 2.48
CA LEU A 295 -3.53 -11.41 2.77
C LEU A 295 -3.76 -11.45 4.29
N HIS A 296 -3.20 -10.46 4.98
CA HIS A 296 -3.43 -10.25 6.41
C HIS A 296 -4.86 -9.74 6.67
N HIS A 297 -5.22 -9.62 7.95
CA HIS A 297 -6.61 -9.49 8.37
C HIS A 297 -7.32 -8.21 7.87
N GLU A 298 -6.62 -7.12 7.54
CA GLU A 298 -7.24 -5.91 6.96
C GLU A 298 -7.46 -6.01 5.44
N ASN A 299 -6.64 -6.79 4.72
CA ASN A 299 -6.71 -6.94 3.26
C ASN A 299 -7.82 -7.91 2.80
N VAL A 300 -8.41 -8.65 3.73
CA VAL A 300 -9.58 -9.52 3.50
C VAL A 300 -10.80 -8.94 4.20
N MET A 301 -11.93 -8.89 3.50
CA MET A 301 -13.18 -8.28 3.96
C MET A 301 -14.25 -9.36 4.19
N ALA A 302 -14.80 -9.41 5.40
CA ALA A 302 -15.97 -10.23 5.68
C ALA A 302 -17.22 -9.66 4.99
N THR A 303 -17.86 -10.42 4.09
CA THR A 303 -19.16 -10.07 3.51
C THR A 303 -20.13 -11.26 3.48
N ALA A 304 -21.42 -10.98 3.27
CA ALA A 304 -22.44 -12.00 3.07
C ALA A 304 -22.16 -12.93 1.85
N GLN A 305 -21.43 -12.47 0.82
CA GLN A 305 -21.05 -13.31 -0.32
C GLN A 305 -19.79 -14.16 -0.06
N GLY A 306 -19.04 -13.91 1.00
CA GLY A 306 -17.76 -14.57 1.31
C GLY A 306 -16.64 -13.60 1.68
N PRO A 307 -15.40 -14.11 1.84
CA PRO A 307 -14.22 -13.28 2.04
C PRO A 307 -13.80 -12.61 0.71
N HIS A 308 -14.01 -11.31 0.59
CA HIS A 308 -13.49 -10.53 -0.54
C HIS A 308 -12.05 -10.11 -0.26
N LEU A 309 -11.16 -10.21 -1.24
CA LEU A 309 -9.86 -9.54 -1.17
C LEU A 309 -10.04 -8.06 -1.53
N ILE A 310 -9.70 -7.13 -0.64
CA ILE A 310 -9.74 -5.68 -0.93
C ILE A 310 -8.36 -5.10 -1.21
N ASP A 311 -7.31 -5.77 -0.74
CA ASP A 311 -5.98 -5.65 -1.31
C ASP A 311 -5.37 -7.02 -1.62
N ALA A 312 -4.66 -7.07 -2.74
CA ALA A 312 -4.11 -8.29 -3.33
C ALA A 312 -3.10 -7.94 -4.45
N GLU A 313 -2.23 -6.94 -4.25
CA GLU A 313 -1.21 -6.59 -5.25
C GLU A 313 0.00 -7.55 -5.29
N MET A 314 0.16 -8.39 -4.26
CA MET A 314 1.31 -9.26 -4.07
C MET A 314 1.04 -10.70 -4.54
N GLY A 315 1.42 -11.02 -5.78
CA GLY A 315 1.26 -12.34 -6.39
C GLY A 315 2.55 -13.09 -6.70
N PHE A 316 2.42 -14.36 -7.13
CA PHE A 316 3.49 -15.25 -7.60
C PHE A 316 4.69 -15.42 -6.64
N ASN A 317 4.51 -15.07 -5.37
CA ASN A 317 5.48 -15.20 -4.32
C ASN A 317 5.32 -16.56 -3.64
N TYR A 318 6.29 -17.46 -3.86
CA TYR A 318 6.22 -18.85 -3.38
C TYR A 318 7.08 -19.09 -2.15
N PRO A 319 6.68 -20.00 -1.24
CA PRO A 319 7.53 -20.37 -0.11
C PRO A 319 8.88 -20.93 -0.55
N ALA A 320 9.93 -20.65 0.22
CA ALA A 320 11.31 -21.00 -0.09
C ALA A 320 11.58 -22.51 0.00
N GLY A 321 10.85 -23.21 0.89
CA GLY A 321 11.00 -24.64 1.14
C GLY A 321 9.69 -25.42 1.19
N PRO A 322 9.76 -26.77 1.17
CA PRO A 322 8.59 -27.65 1.29
C PRO A 322 7.98 -27.66 2.71
N LEU A 323 8.77 -27.31 3.73
CA LEU A 323 8.34 -27.22 5.12
C LEU A 323 7.58 -25.93 5.44
N ASP A 324 7.68 -24.92 4.57
CA ASP A 324 7.02 -23.64 4.79
C ASP A 324 5.50 -23.79 4.66
N ASN A 325 4.79 -23.28 5.66
CA ASN A 325 3.34 -23.31 5.73
C ASN A 325 2.75 -22.27 4.76
N PRO A 326 2.05 -22.67 3.69
CA PRO A 326 1.52 -21.76 2.68
C PRO A 326 0.46 -20.79 3.22
N ILE A 327 -0.25 -21.14 4.30
CA ILE A 327 -1.24 -20.25 4.94
C ILE A 327 -0.54 -19.13 5.70
N ALA A 328 0.57 -19.45 6.37
CA ALA A 328 1.39 -18.44 7.06
C ALA A 328 2.14 -17.55 6.06
N HIS A 329 2.69 -18.13 4.99
CA HIS A 329 3.33 -17.40 3.88
C HIS A 329 2.38 -16.41 3.20
N ALA A 330 1.10 -16.79 3.04
CA ALA A 330 0.06 -15.91 2.52
C ALA A 330 -0.45 -14.84 3.52
N ALA A 331 0.05 -14.81 4.76
CA ALA A 331 -0.47 -14.04 5.91
C ALA A 331 -1.92 -14.36 6.35
N LEU A 332 -2.59 -15.32 5.70
CA LEU A 332 -3.95 -15.79 6.00
C LEU A 332 -4.11 -16.44 7.39
N SER A 333 -3.01 -16.72 8.10
CA SER A 333 -3.05 -17.11 9.52
C SER A 333 -3.77 -16.07 10.39
N GLN A 334 -3.64 -14.77 10.05
CA GLN A 334 -4.31 -13.67 10.73
C GLN A 334 -5.82 -13.64 10.45
N VAL A 335 -6.24 -14.08 9.25
CA VAL A 335 -7.64 -14.21 8.85
C VAL A 335 -8.32 -15.42 9.51
N LEU A 336 -7.57 -16.51 9.74
CA LEU A 336 -8.08 -17.68 10.45
C LEU A 336 -8.14 -17.49 11.98
N ARG A 337 -7.23 -16.70 12.54
CA ARG A 337 -7.13 -16.41 13.98
C ARG A 337 -7.27 -14.91 14.23
N ILE A 338 -8.48 -14.39 14.06
CA ILE A 338 -8.78 -12.98 14.30
C ILE A 338 -8.88 -12.76 15.80
N ALA A 339 -7.72 -12.42 16.37
CA ALA A 339 -7.53 -11.98 17.74
C ALA A 339 -6.81 -10.62 17.68
N PRO A 340 -7.55 -9.50 17.61
CA PRO A 340 -6.93 -8.19 17.50
C PRO A 340 -5.97 -7.93 18.66
N PRO A 341 -4.74 -7.45 18.39
CA PRO A 341 -3.83 -7.06 19.46
C PRO A 341 -4.41 -5.86 20.24
N PRO A 342 -3.93 -5.56 21.47
CA PRO A 342 -4.34 -4.35 22.18
C PRO A 342 -4.00 -3.05 21.42
N HIS A 343 -2.96 -3.08 20.58
CA HIS A 343 -2.56 -2.00 19.70
C HIS A 343 -2.24 -2.53 18.29
N SER A 344 -2.71 -1.85 17.24
CA SER A 344 -2.27 -2.08 15.86
C SER A 344 -1.02 -1.24 15.54
N MET A 345 -0.26 -1.65 14.53
CA MET A 345 0.72 -0.78 13.89
C MET A 345 -0.04 0.17 12.96
N VAL A 346 0.17 1.48 13.10
CA VAL A 346 -0.63 2.52 12.42
C VAL A 346 0.19 3.41 11.49
N GLY A 347 1.50 3.13 11.40
CA GLY A 347 2.46 3.77 10.50
C GLY A 347 3.88 3.73 11.07
N GLY A 348 4.85 4.15 10.24
CA GLY A 348 6.22 4.42 10.66
C GLY A 348 6.48 5.93 10.78
N VAL A 349 7.32 6.34 11.73
CA VAL A 349 7.81 7.72 11.90
C VAL A 349 9.30 7.74 12.16
N PHE A 350 9.99 8.78 11.66
CA PHE A 350 11.38 9.03 12.01
C PHE A 350 11.47 9.80 13.33
N THR A 351 12.28 9.31 14.26
CA THR A 351 12.51 9.95 15.57
C THR A 351 14.00 9.99 15.91
N THR A 352 14.37 10.85 16.87
CA THR A 352 15.64 10.70 17.59
C THR A 352 15.54 9.51 18.54
N ASP A 353 16.57 8.67 18.58
CA ASP A 353 16.87 7.84 19.75
C ASP A 353 17.03 8.77 20.97
N LEU A 354 16.13 8.61 21.94
CA LEU A 354 16.06 9.35 23.20
C LEU A 354 17.36 9.32 24.01
N TYR A 355 18.21 8.31 23.81
CA TYR A 355 19.42 8.07 24.59
C TYR A 355 20.73 8.33 23.84
N ARG A 356 20.71 8.33 22.49
CA ARG A 356 21.94 8.43 21.68
C ARG A 356 21.96 9.58 20.68
N GLY A 357 20.85 10.28 20.48
CA GLY A 357 20.76 11.40 19.53
C GLY A 357 20.93 11.01 18.06
N GLN A 358 20.95 9.71 17.75
CA GLN A 358 20.91 9.17 16.39
C GLN A 358 19.48 9.16 15.86
N TRP A 359 19.33 9.27 14.54
CA TRP A 359 18.02 9.15 13.89
C TRP A 359 17.69 7.70 13.61
N GLN A 360 16.42 7.32 13.74
CA GLN A 360 15.94 5.96 13.45
C GLN A 360 14.50 5.97 12.94
N ALA A 361 14.18 5.02 12.05
CA ALA A 361 12.79 4.66 11.77
C ALA A 361 12.17 3.93 12.99
N SER A 362 10.97 4.35 13.39
CA SER A 362 10.24 3.78 14.52
C SER A 362 8.80 3.48 14.14
N ASN A 363 8.28 2.33 14.58
CA ASN A 363 6.86 2.02 14.42
C ASN A 363 6.03 2.85 15.41
N VAL A 364 4.94 3.43 14.92
CA VAL A 364 3.84 3.95 15.74
C VAL A 364 2.84 2.82 15.94
N SER A 365 2.46 2.59 17.19
CA SER A 365 1.33 1.72 17.53
C SER A 365 0.28 2.53 18.28
N ALA A 366 -1.00 2.30 17.99
CA ALA A 366 -2.12 2.94 18.67
C ALA A 366 -3.16 1.88 19.07
N PRO A 367 -4.05 2.13 20.04
CA PRO A 367 -5.08 1.18 20.46
C PRO A 367 -5.90 0.67 19.27
N TYR A 368 -6.14 -0.64 19.22
CA TYR A 368 -6.82 -1.27 18.10
C TYR A 368 -8.25 -0.74 17.91
N ASP A 369 -8.56 -0.22 16.72
CA ASP A 369 -9.92 0.24 16.39
C ASP A 369 -10.85 -0.97 16.18
N GLN A 370 -11.75 -1.20 17.12
CA GLN A 370 -12.74 -2.29 17.01
C GLN A 370 -13.73 -2.11 15.84
N THR A 371 -13.79 -0.91 15.24
CA THR A 371 -14.59 -0.63 14.04
C THR A 371 -13.83 -0.83 12.73
N GLU A 372 -12.54 -1.16 12.81
CA GLU A 372 -11.62 -1.34 11.69
C GLU A 372 -12.13 -2.36 10.66
N VAL A 373 -11.76 -2.09 9.41
CA VAL A 373 -12.01 -2.97 8.28
C VAL A 373 -11.07 -4.17 8.40
N ASN A 374 -11.66 -5.35 8.59
CA ASN A 374 -10.93 -6.61 8.73
C ASN A 374 -11.82 -7.80 8.34
N ALA A 375 -11.20 -8.97 8.21
CA ALA A 375 -11.79 -10.22 7.75
C ALA A 375 -12.77 -10.90 8.73
N GLY A 376 -13.02 -10.25 9.88
CA GLY A 376 -13.79 -10.79 10.97
C GLY A 376 -15.21 -10.28 11.01
N PHE A 377 -16.07 -11.10 11.61
CA PHE A 377 -17.44 -10.77 11.99
C PHE A 377 -17.72 -11.34 13.38
N SER A 378 -18.62 -10.69 14.11
CA SER A 378 -18.96 -11.03 15.49
C SER A 378 -20.23 -11.86 15.58
N THR A 379 -20.35 -12.65 16.65
CA THR A 379 -21.54 -13.44 16.98
C THR A 379 -22.78 -12.59 17.28
N ALA A 380 -22.57 -11.45 17.93
CA ALA A 380 -23.55 -10.42 18.29
C ALA A 380 -22.93 -9.03 18.10
N PRO A 381 -23.70 -7.91 18.10
CA PRO A 381 -23.09 -6.57 18.15
C PRO A 381 -22.19 -6.46 19.38
N HIS A 382 -20.92 -6.09 19.18
CA HIS A 382 -19.87 -6.07 20.23
C HIS A 382 -19.59 -7.43 20.91
N GLY A 383 -20.10 -8.54 20.38
CA GLY A 383 -19.76 -9.90 20.81
C GLY A 383 -18.40 -10.38 20.29
N PRO A 384 -17.92 -11.55 20.76
CA PRO A 384 -16.65 -12.11 20.29
C PRO A 384 -16.66 -12.42 18.79
N TRP A 385 -15.48 -12.28 18.17
CA TRP A 385 -15.20 -12.67 16.80
C TRP A 385 -15.40 -14.17 16.59
N VAL A 386 -16.06 -14.55 15.51
CA VAL A 386 -16.21 -15.95 15.10
C VAL A 386 -14.86 -16.49 14.62
N GLN A 387 -14.34 -17.51 15.30
CA GLN A 387 -13.03 -18.10 15.00
C GLN A 387 -13.13 -19.20 13.95
N ALA A 388 -12.15 -19.29 13.04
CA ALA A 388 -12.11 -20.32 12.01
C ALA A 388 -11.99 -21.76 12.58
N SER A 389 -11.48 -21.89 13.81
CA SER A 389 -11.42 -23.15 14.56
C SER A 389 -12.80 -23.73 14.92
N ALA A 390 -13.89 -22.98 14.77
CA ALA A 390 -15.26 -23.50 14.87
C ALA A 390 -15.73 -24.21 13.59
N TYR A 391 -15.09 -23.96 12.44
CA TYR A 391 -15.49 -24.48 11.12
C TYR A 391 -14.36 -25.19 10.33
N PRO A 392 -13.45 -25.96 10.97
CA PRO A 392 -12.25 -26.47 10.31
C PRO A 392 -12.57 -27.43 9.14
N ASN A 393 -13.63 -28.22 9.27
CA ASN A 393 -14.07 -29.16 8.23
C ASN A 393 -14.67 -28.45 7.01
N GLU A 394 -15.33 -27.29 7.18
CA GLU A 394 -15.84 -26.51 6.05
C GLU A 394 -14.70 -25.85 5.28
N ILE A 395 -13.70 -25.32 6.00
CA ILE A 395 -12.47 -24.77 5.39
C ILE A 395 -11.74 -25.89 4.62
N LEU A 396 -11.60 -27.08 5.20
CA LEU A 396 -11.00 -28.23 4.50
C LEU A 396 -11.83 -28.70 3.29
N ALA A 397 -13.17 -28.66 3.38
CA ALA A 397 -14.04 -28.96 2.25
C ALA A 397 -13.82 -27.96 1.10
N GLY A 398 -13.79 -26.67 1.41
CA GLY A 398 -13.45 -25.61 0.44
C GLY A 398 -12.07 -25.80 -0.19
N ILE A 399 -11.05 -26.15 0.61
CA ILE A 399 -9.70 -26.47 0.10
C ILE A 399 -9.77 -27.63 -0.89
N ARG A 400 -10.48 -28.71 -0.55
CA ARG A 400 -10.58 -29.90 -1.40
C ARG A 400 -11.30 -29.62 -2.71
N GLU A 401 -12.37 -28.85 -2.68
CA GLU A 401 -13.11 -28.39 -3.87
C GLU A 401 -12.22 -27.56 -4.79
N GLU A 402 -11.51 -26.58 -4.24
CA GLU A 402 -10.73 -25.65 -5.06
C GLU A 402 -9.49 -26.29 -5.67
N VAL A 403 -8.86 -27.25 -4.98
CA VAL A 403 -7.79 -28.05 -5.60
C VAL A 403 -8.32 -28.83 -6.82
N ASP A 404 -9.53 -29.37 -6.76
CA ASP A 404 -10.11 -30.08 -7.90
C ASP A 404 -10.48 -29.11 -9.05
N ARG A 405 -10.98 -27.92 -8.73
CA ARG A 405 -11.28 -26.85 -9.71
C ARG A 405 -10.03 -26.35 -10.41
N ILE A 406 -8.97 -26.03 -9.66
CA ILE A 406 -7.66 -25.60 -10.17
C ILE A 406 -7.03 -26.66 -11.08
N VAL A 407 -6.97 -27.93 -10.63
CA VAL A 407 -6.41 -29.01 -11.46
C VAL A 407 -7.22 -29.21 -12.74
N THR A 408 -8.55 -29.05 -12.66
CA THR A 408 -9.42 -29.10 -13.86
C THR A 408 -9.18 -27.90 -14.78
N ALA A 409 -9.03 -26.69 -14.25
CA ALA A 409 -8.72 -25.47 -15.01
C ALA A 409 -7.34 -25.52 -15.69
N LEU A 410 -6.34 -26.12 -15.03
CA LEU A 410 -5.03 -26.43 -15.62
C LEU A 410 -5.16 -27.42 -16.77
N ASN A 411 -5.81 -28.56 -16.54
CA ASN A 411 -5.90 -29.63 -17.55
C ASN A 411 -6.81 -29.28 -18.73
N THR A 412 -7.72 -28.31 -18.58
CA THR A 412 -8.54 -27.74 -19.66
C THR A 412 -7.90 -26.53 -20.35
N GLY A 413 -6.66 -26.16 -20.00
CA GLY A 413 -5.94 -25.03 -20.60
C GLY A 413 -6.44 -23.64 -20.20
N ARG A 414 -7.44 -23.54 -19.31
CA ARG A 414 -8.03 -22.26 -18.88
C ARG A 414 -7.05 -21.42 -18.06
N VAL A 415 -6.24 -22.05 -17.21
CA VAL A 415 -5.14 -21.35 -16.50
C VAL A 415 -4.02 -20.92 -17.47
N ASP A 416 -3.75 -21.69 -18.52
CA ASP A 416 -2.76 -21.28 -19.54
C ASP A 416 -3.27 -20.10 -20.36
N ALA A 417 -4.56 -20.07 -20.70
CA ALA A 417 -5.21 -18.92 -21.35
C ALA A 417 -5.11 -17.65 -20.48
N TRP A 418 -5.39 -17.77 -19.18
CA TRP A 418 -5.22 -16.68 -18.21
C TRP A 418 -3.75 -16.22 -18.06
N LEU A 419 -2.78 -17.15 -18.04
CA LEU A 419 -1.35 -16.79 -18.07
C LEU A 419 -0.95 -16.07 -19.36
N ASN A 420 -1.56 -16.43 -20.50
CA ASN A 420 -1.34 -15.74 -21.77
C ASN A 420 -1.96 -14.33 -21.76
N GLN A 421 -3.11 -14.13 -21.10
CA GLN A 421 -3.67 -12.80 -20.85
C GLN A 421 -2.67 -11.93 -20.06
N PHE A 422 -2.10 -12.48 -18.98
CA PHE A 422 -1.05 -11.82 -18.19
C PHE A 422 0.18 -11.40 -19.02
N GLN A 423 0.53 -12.16 -20.07
CA GLN A 423 1.61 -11.80 -21.00
C GLN A 423 1.23 -10.67 -21.96
N ASN A 424 -0.06 -10.51 -22.28
CA ASN A 424 -0.56 -9.54 -23.24
C ASN A 424 -0.84 -8.16 -22.62
N VAL A 425 -1.06 -8.07 -21.31
CA VAL A 425 -1.27 -6.79 -20.62
C VAL A 425 0.06 -6.26 -20.07
N ALA A 426 0.72 -5.40 -20.84
CA ALA A 426 1.86 -4.64 -20.35
C ALA A 426 1.41 -3.69 -19.21
N PRO A 427 2.17 -3.60 -18.09
CA PRO A 427 3.55 -4.06 -17.93
C PRO A 427 3.73 -5.32 -17.07
N MET A 428 2.65 -5.95 -16.61
CA MET A 428 2.59 -6.88 -15.47
C MET A 428 3.37 -8.19 -15.59
N ALA A 429 3.98 -8.49 -16.73
CA ALA A 429 4.92 -9.61 -16.88
C ALA A 429 6.27 -9.40 -16.16
N ARG A 430 6.34 -8.54 -15.14
CA ARG A 430 7.57 -8.02 -14.53
C ARG A 430 7.59 -8.21 -13.03
N VAL A 431 8.46 -9.12 -12.59
CA VAL A 431 9.25 -9.00 -11.35
C VAL A 431 8.40 -8.62 -10.13
N LEU A 432 7.65 -9.58 -9.60
CA LEU A 432 7.00 -9.42 -8.29
C LEU A 432 8.02 -9.74 -7.18
N LEU A 433 8.09 -8.85 -6.19
CA LEU A 433 9.11 -8.78 -5.13
C LEU A 433 8.44 -9.00 -3.76
N MET A 434 9.20 -9.40 -2.73
CA MET A 434 8.69 -9.63 -1.37
C MET A 434 8.23 -8.35 -0.65
N THR A 435 7.07 -8.38 0.04
CA THR A 435 6.56 -7.19 0.75
C THR A 435 7.32 -6.81 2.04
N THR A 436 8.28 -7.61 2.50
CA THR A 436 8.96 -7.43 3.79
C THR A 436 10.40 -7.00 3.66
N ASP A 437 11.09 -7.52 2.65
CA ASP A 437 12.36 -6.95 2.17
C ASP A 437 12.13 -5.50 1.70
N MET A 438 10.90 -5.19 1.21
CA MET A 438 10.35 -3.85 0.95
C MET A 438 10.77 -2.84 2.03
N CYS A 439 10.08 -2.94 3.17
CA CYS A 439 9.99 -1.89 4.14
C CYS A 439 11.28 -1.83 4.93
N ARG A 440 11.95 -2.99 5.11
CA ARG A 440 13.26 -3.10 5.74
C ARG A 440 14.29 -2.28 4.98
N ALA A 441 14.44 -2.51 3.67
CA ALA A 441 15.42 -1.77 2.87
C ALA A 441 15.16 -0.27 2.99
N HIS A 442 13.94 0.19 2.71
CA HIS A 442 13.57 1.61 2.80
C HIS A 442 13.91 2.25 4.16
N ALA A 443 13.52 1.59 5.26
CA ALA A 443 13.76 2.07 6.62
C ALA A 443 15.25 2.16 6.97
N GLU A 444 16.06 1.20 6.52
CA GLU A 444 17.51 1.15 6.74
C GLU A 444 18.22 2.32 6.04
N GLY A 445 18.03 2.50 4.74
CA GLY A 445 18.70 3.60 4.03
C GLY A 445 18.16 4.98 4.42
N MET A 446 16.89 5.13 4.78
CA MET A 446 16.40 6.41 5.33
C MET A 446 17.06 6.74 6.66
N THR A 447 17.27 5.73 7.51
CA THR A 447 18.08 5.84 8.72
C THR A 447 19.54 6.23 8.40
N GLN A 448 20.16 5.62 7.38
CA GLN A 448 21.52 5.98 6.95
C GLN A 448 21.60 7.42 6.39
N ASN A 449 20.63 7.84 5.59
CA ASN A 449 20.54 9.19 5.02
C ASN A 449 20.44 10.26 6.11
N MET A 450 19.57 10.03 7.10
CA MET A 450 19.37 10.96 8.23
C MET A 450 20.61 11.09 9.11
N ASN A 451 21.39 10.01 9.26
CA ASN A 451 22.66 10.02 10.01
C ASN A 451 23.87 10.41 9.14
N GLY A 452 23.70 10.68 7.84
CA GLY A 452 24.79 11.02 6.91
C GLY A 452 25.74 9.86 6.60
N THR A 453 25.33 8.61 6.89
CA THR A 453 26.11 7.38 6.67
C THR A 453 25.71 6.61 5.42
N LEU A 454 24.75 7.13 4.65
CA LEU A 454 24.31 6.57 3.38
C LEU A 454 25.45 6.58 2.35
N SER A 455 25.80 5.40 1.85
CA SER A 455 26.87 5.22 0.86
C SER A 455 26.45 5.70 -0.53
N THR A 456 26.70 6.97 -0.83
CA THR A 456 26.48 7.58 -2.15
C THR A 456 27.49 7.12 -3.22
N GLU A 457 28.56 6.41 -2.83
CA GLU A 457 29.82 6.30 -3.59
C GLU A 457 29.89 5.17 -4.64
N ALA A 458 28.79 4.52 -5.03
CA ALA A 458 28.81 3.48 -6.07
C ALA A 458 27.97 3.77 -7.33
N HIS A 459 26.77 4.34 -7.20
CA HIS A 459 25.79 4.36 -8.32
C HIS A 459 25.06 5.70 -8.55
N ALA A 460 25.32 6.75 -7.75
CA ALA A 460 24.48 7.96 -7.75
C ALA A 460 25.23 9.27 -7.43
N ILE A 461 26.43 9.47 -8.01
CA ILE A 461 27.15 10.74 -7.88
C ILE A 461 26.31 11.86 -8.53
N GLY A 462 25.70 12.73 -7.71
CA GLY A 462 24.93 13.90 -8.14
C GLY A 462 23.41 13.82 -7.98
N GLN A 463 22.85 12.77 -7.38
CA GLN A 463 21.40 12.70 -7.07
C GLN A 463 21.04 13.49 -5.80
N GLY A 464 19.91 14.19 -5.81
CA GLY A 464 19.36 14.84 -4.63
C GLY A 464 18.62 13.87 -3.71
N LEU A 465 18.31 14.30 -2.48
CA LEU A 465 17.55 13.47 -1.54
C LEU A 465 16.19 13.02 -2.10
N PHE A 466 15.50 13.85 -2.88
CA PHE A 466 14.23 13.48 -3.50
C PHE A 466 14.41 12.39 -4.58
N ASP A 467 15.46 12.49 -5.40
CA ASP A 467 15.82 11.45 -6.37
C ASP A 467 16.23 10.16 -5.66
N TRP A 468 16.97 10.25 -4.55
CA TRP A 468 17.36 9.11 -3.74
C TRP A 468 16.16 8.49 -3.00
N LEU A 469 15.21 9.28 -2.49
CA LEU A 469 13.94 8.80 -1.93
C LEU A 469 13.05 8.18 -3.02
N THR A 470 13.15 8.65 -4.26
CA THR A 470 12.47 8.05 -5.41
C THR A 470 13.19 6.79 -5.91
N TRP A 471 14.49 6.65 -5.66
CA TRP A 471 15.31 5.49 -6.02
C TRP A 471 15.28 4.37 -4.96
N TYR A 472 15.23 4.76 -3.68
CA TYR A 472 15.39 3.89 -2.50
C TYR A 472 14.11 3.81 -1.64
N GLY A 473 13.16 4.73 -1.85
CA GLY A 473 11.73 4.51 -1.61
C GLY A 473 10.96 4.11 -2.88
N GLY A 474 11.68 3.85 -3.98
CA GLY A 474 11.16 3.33 -5.24
C GLY A 474 11.63 1.92 -5.59
N GLN A 475 12.10 1.16 -4.62
CA GLN A 475 11.38 -0.02 -4.18
C GLN A 475 11.41 0.16 -2.66
N HIS A 476 10.34 0.54 -1.96
CA HIS A 476 9.22 -0.38 -1.80
C HIS A 476 8.25 0.07 -0.66
N ASN A 477 7.02 0.49 -0.98
CA ASN A 477 5.79 0.24 -0.17
C ASN A 477 4.52 0.34 -1.06
N ALA A 478 4.75 0.07 -2.34
CA ALA A 478 3.93 0.29 -3.51
C ALA A 478 4.77 -0.19 -4.70
N VAL A 479 4.14 -0.75 -5.73
CA VAL A 479 4.81 -1.11 -6.99
C VAL A 479 5.50 0.14 -7.60
N PRO A 480 6.81 0.09 -7.89
CA PRO A 480 7.49 1.21 -8.54
C PRO A 480 7.47 1.07 -10.06
N GLY A 481 6.49 1.70 -10.71
CA GLY A 481 6.51 1.94 -12.15
C GLY A 481 7.72 2.75 -12.64
N ALA A 482 8.46 3.40 -11.74
CA ALA A 482 9.62 4.25 -12.06
C ALA A 482 10.91 3.50 -12.47
N LEU A 483 11.04 2.19 -12.20
CA LEU A 483 12.24 1.41 -12.59
C LEU A 483 12.15 0.75 -13.98
N PHE A 484 11.00 0.87 -14.66
CA PHE A 484 10.71 0.13 -15.88
C PHE A 484 10.23 1.05 -17.03
N GLU A 485 11.07 1.29 -18.04
CA GLU A 485 10.51 1.66 -19.34
C GLU A 485 9.69 0.47 -19.91
N PRO A 486 8.52 0.69 -20.55
CA PRO A 486 7.59 -0.40 -20.87
C PRO A 486 8.04 -1.46 -21.88
N HIS A 487 9.31 -1.49 -22.30
CA HIS A 487 9.75 -2.23 -23.49
C HIS A 487 11.03 -3.08 -23.34
N HIS A 488 11.80 -2.95 -22.25
CA HIS A 488 13.08 -3.69 -22.08
C HIS A 488 12.97 -4.90 -21.13
N ARG A 489 13.30 -6.09 -21.66
CA ARG A 489 13.02 -7.41 -21.03
C ARG A 489 14.02 -7.84 -19.95
N GLN A 490 15.11 -7.10 -19.70
CA GLN A 490 16.25 -7.55 -18.89
C GLN A 490 16.93 -6.47 -18.02
N HIS A 491 16.47 -5.20 -18.08
CA HIS A 491 17.17 -4.07 -17.47
C HIS A 491 16.24 -3.18 -16.64
N PHE A 492 16.67 -2.85 -15.43
CA PHE A 492 16.15 -1.78 -14.59
C PHE A 492 16.83 -0.45 -14.95
N PHE A 493 16.13 0.68 -14.89
CA PHE A 493 16.65 2.00 -15.29
C PHE A 493 16.97 2.92 -14.09
N THR A 494 17.94 3.81 -14.25
CA THR A 494 18.28 4.85 -13.25
C THR A 494 17.28 6.02 -13.30
N PRO A 495 17.26 6.93 -12.31
CA PRO A 495 16.40 8.12 -12.31
C PRO A 495 16.54 9.05 -13.53
N LEU A 496 17.60 8.92 -14.33
CA LEU A 496 17.82 9.64 -15.59
C LEU A 496 17.42 8.84 -16.85
N ARG A 497 16.72 7.71 -16.69
CA ARG A 497 16.41 6.72 -17.75
C ARG A 497 17.63 6.11 -18.45
N ALA A 498 18.78 6.02 -17.80
CA ALA A 498 19.90 5.20 -18.27
C ALA A 498 19.74 3.74 -17.77
N GLN A 499 20.19 2.73 -18.53
CA GLN A 499 20.14 1.33 -18.06
C GLN A 499 21.09 1.16 -16.85
N GLY A 500 20.57 0.66 -15.72
CA GLY A 500 21.27 0.66 -14.44
C GLY A 500 21.59 -0.71 -13.84
N VAL A 501 20.62 -1.64 -13.78
CA VAL A 501 20.79 -2.94 -13.09
C VAL A 501 20.12 -4.06 -13.90
N THR A 502 20.55 -5.32 -13.76
CA THR A 502 19.92 -6.49 -14.42
C THR A 502 19.18 -7.37 -13.41
N TYR A 503 18.22 -8.16 -13.89
CA TYR A 503 17.47 -9.15 -13.09
C TYR A 503 18.39 -9.99 -12.19
N VAL A 504 19.48 -10.51 -12.76
CA VAL A 504 20.45 -11.38 -12.09
C VAL A 504 21.11 -10.68 -10.91
N ALA A 505 21.47 -9.39 -11.06
CA ALA A 505 22.10 -8.61 -10.01
C ALA A 505 21.15 -8.33 -8.82
N ALA A 506 19.85 -8.13 -9.07
CA ALA A 506 18.86 -8.00 -8.00
C ALA A 506 18.69 -9.33 -7.23
N THR A 507 18.49 -10.44 -7.95
CA THR A 507 18.33 -11.77 -7.32
C THR A 507 19.58 -12.25 -6.56
N ALA A 508 20.78 -11.79 -6.96
CA ALA A 508 22.03 -12.11 -6.27
C ALA A 508 22.13 -11.50 -4.86
N GLN A 509 21.29 -10.53 -4.52
CA GLN A 509 21.24 -9.90 -3.19
C GLN A 509 20.17 -10.52 -2.27
N GLY A 510 19.66 -11.71 -2.60
CA GLY A 510 18.65 -12.43 -1.79
C GLY A 510 17.21 -12.02 -2.06
N VAL A 511 16.98 -11.10 -2.99
CA VAL A 511 15.65 -10.64 -3.41
C VAL A 511 14.95 -11.73 -4.22
N THR A 512 13.81 -12.22 -3.73
CA THR A 512 12.98 -13.20 -4.47
C THR A 512 12.21 -12.49 -5.57
N VAL A 513 12.30 -13.01 -6.79
CA VAL A 513 11.63 -12.47 -7.99
C VAL A 513 10.98 -13.59 -8.77
N ALA A 514 9.67 -13.49 -9.00
CA ALA A 514 8.95 -14.42 -9.87
C ALA A 514 8.67 -13.85 -11.26
N ASN A 515 8.63 -14.75 -12.26
CA ASN A 515 8.16 -14.47 -13.61
C ASN A 515 7.17 -15.55 -14.08
N LEU A 516 6.40 -15.30 -15.14
CA LEU A 516 5.33 -16.21 -15.59
C LEU A 516 5.83 -17.59 -16.06
N THR A 517 7.10 -17.76 -16.40
CA THR A 517 7.69 -19.08 -16.65
C THR A 517 7.91 -19.84 -15.35
N GLU A 518 8.35 -19.16 -14.28
CA GLU A 518 8.41 -19.78 -12.95
C GLU A 518 7.00 -20.16 -12.45
N VAL A 519 5.99 -19.30 -12.64
CA VAL A 519 4.59 -19.62 -12.31
C VAL A 519 4.16 -20.91 -13.02
N ARG A 520 4.40 -21.03 -14.34
CA ARG A 520 4.15 -22.29 -15.08
C ARG A 520 4.91 -23.48 -14.47
N ASN A 521 6.19 -23.30 -14.09
CA ASN A 521 6.98 -24.37 -13.46
C ASN A 521 6.44 -24.80 -12.08
N LYS A 522 5.91 -23.88 -11.27
CA LYS A 522 5.28 -24.19 -9.97
C LYS A 522 3.93 -24.90 -10.15
N LEU A 523 3.20 -24.59 -11.22
CA LEU A 523 1.90 -25.20 -11.55
C LEU A 523 2.03 -26.58 -12.23
N ASN A 524 3.06 -26.80 -13.03
CA ASN A 524 3.23 -28.03 -13.83
C ASN A 524 3.12 -29.35 -13.03
N PRO A 525 3.68 -29.50 -11.81
CA PRO A 525 3.52 -30.70 -10.99
C PRO A 525 2.05 -31.07 -10.70
N LEU A 526 1.13 -30.09 -10.66
CA LEU A 526 -0.30 -30.31 -10.40
C LEU A 526 -1.02 -31.04 -11.53
N ARG A 527 -0.42 -31.10 -12.74
CA ARG A 527 -0.92 -31.87 -13.89
C ARG A 527 -0.65 -33.37 -13.74
N GLY A 528 0.32 -33.77 -12.91
CA GLY A 528 0.67 -35.16 -12.65
C GLY A 528 -0.33 -35.86 -11.71
N THR A 529 -0.41 -37.18 -11.78
CA THR A 529 -1.31 -38.02 -10.96
C THR A 529 -1.15 -37.80 -9.46
N MET A 530 0.07 -37.50 -9.00
CA MET A 530 0.37 -37.23 -7.59
C MET A 530 0.17 -35.77 -7.16
N GLY A 531 0.09 -34.80 -8.09
CA GLY A 531 0.04 -33.38 -7.75
C GLY A 531 -1.23 -33.00 -6.97
N ARG A 532 -2.40 -33.48 -7.41
CA ARG A 532 -3.69 -33.29 -6.73
C ARG A 532 -3.69 -33.83 -5.28
N PRO A 533 -3.39 -35.12 -5.00
CA PRO A 533 -3.38 -35.62 -3.62
C PRO A 533 -2.29 -34.98 -2.75
N GLN A 534 -1.10 -34.69 -3.29
CA GLN A 534 -0.03 -34.00 -2.56
C GLN A 534 -0.44 -32.59 -2.13
N LEU A 535 -1.08 -31.81 -3.02
CA LEU A 535 -1.55 -30.46 -2.69
C LEU A 535 -2.66 -30.50 -1.62
N LYS A 536 -3.64 -31.41 -1.75
CA LYS A 536 -4.68 -31.60 -0.72
C LYS A 536 -4.07 -31.94 0.64
N GLN A 537 -3.07 -32.82 0.69
CA GLN A 537 -2.39 -33.18 1.94
C GLN A 537 -1.59 -32.01 2.51
N ARG A 538 -0.82 -31.28 1.70
CA ARG A 538 -0.03 -30.12 2.15
C ARG A 538 -0.92 -29.03 2.76
N LEU A 539 -2.01 -28.68 2.08
CA LEU A 539 -2.94 -27.64 2.56
C LEU A 539 -3.73 -28.10 3.79
N ARG A 540 -4.09 -29.38 3.89
CA ARG A 540 -4.66 -29.97 5.11
C ARG A 540 -3.71 -29.83 6.30
N THR A 541 -2.46 -30.28 6.17
CA THR A 541 -1.48 -30.21 7.27
C THR A 541 -1.14 -28.76 7.65
N ALA A 542 -1.10 -27.86 6.67
CA ALA A 542 -0.99 -26.42 6.90
C ALA A 542 -2.18 -25.88 7.71
N LEU A 543 -3.42 -26.28 7.38
CA LEU A 543 -4.62 -25.89 8.11
C LEU A 543 -4.64 -26.45 9.54
N GLU A 544 -4.34 -27.75 9.70
CA GLU A 544 -4.24 -28.43 11.01
C GLU A 544 -3.26 -27.69 11.94
N THR A 545 -2.06 -27.37 11.43
CA THR A 545 -1.02 -26.63 12.17
C THR A 545 -1.46 -25.19 12.47
N THR A 546 -2.07 -24.50 11.50
CA THR A 546 -2.47 -23.08 11.65
C THR A 546 -3.66 -22.92 12.60
N LEU A 547 -4.59 -23.88 12.63
CA LEU A 547 -5.70 -23.87 13.58
C LEU A 547 -5.27 -24.43 14.95
N GLY A 548 -4.28 -25.32 15.00
CA GLY A 548 -3.91 -26.05 16.22
C GLY A 548 -4.93 -27.13 16.56
N CYS A 549 -5.61 -27.66 15.54
CA CYS A 549 -6.57 -28.76 15.70
C CYS A 549 -5.91 -30.12 15.43
N GLY A 550 -6.53 -31.19 15.93
CA GLY A 550 -6.14 -32.55 15.57
C GLY A 550 -6.40 -32.88 14.10
N ALA A 551 -6.14 -34.13 13.73
CA ALA A 551 -6.35 -34.62 12.37
C ALA A 551 -7.79 -34.40 11.89
N LEU A 552 -7.95 -33.64 10.80
CA LEU A 552 -9.24 -33.37 10.18
C LEU A 552 -9.72 -34.56 9.31
N LEU A 553 -11.01 -34.62 8.99
CA LEU A 553 -11.60 -35.74 8.23
C LEU A 553 -11.58 -35.47 6.74
#